data_AF-A0A2M8NP98-F1
#
_entry.id   AF-A0A2M8NP98-F1
#
_cell.length_a   1.000
_cell.length_b   1.000
_cell.length_c   1.000
_cell.angle_alpha   90.00
_cell.angle_beta   90.00
_cell.angle_gamma   90.00
#
_symmetry.space_group_name_H-M   'P 1'
#
loop_
_entity.id
_entity.type
_entity.pdbx_description
1 polymer ?
#
loop_
_entity_poly.entity_id
_entity_poly.type
_entity_poly.pdbx_seq_one_letter_code
_entity_poly.pdbx_strand_id
1 'polypeptide(L)'
;MRPLRLSLFVILLLAFATSVFAQESFPVSIDETKSVTIEISGSPVDLIYRAPQAQTINVQARSLVGSTLDTTLEVLDAAQVRLAYNDDHGTSRADLNPFDSLITALDLPAAGDYLIRVGTFSGAAAGQVEVTLTLGTTPIAPNLGDTPVETVRGEVPSGDRFIYPVQLAAGTNLTITVRAIDNALDPKVALVNPEGVAVATNDDHGTQDTTLSRYDSRIANFAITASGQYQIEVSGFGGIGGVFELIIERDSASDEPRPQPGVETVRGTVIAGVPFQHYIDANAGDVLVITAAAITESLDVDVGIYDLQDNLLDANYEHGSTDPNLFFYDARINNFIVQQTGTFLIEVVGFRAGSTERASGDFTLTIERVGTGAPLGTGTSVVFLGEITPNGRFTQPFTARAGDFVTITVRALTTGFDPLVDLISPDGVLLANNDDHGISDGTLGRFDSQIVRYRIPTDGEYTIEVGGFRDTAGSFGITITTIR
;
A
#
# COMPACT_ATOMS: atom_id res chain seq x y z
N MET A 1 74.13 19.56 -80.76
CA MET A 1 74.34 19.48 -79.30
C MET A 1 73.12 20.08 -78.60
N ARG A 2 72.52 19.30 -77.69
CA ARG A 2 71.46 19.62 -76.70
C ARG A 2 70.10 20.15 -77.22
N PRO A 3 69.01 19.39 -77.03
CA PRO A 3 67.67 19.94 -76.99
C PRO A 3 67.28 20.36 -75.57
N LEU A 4 66.66 21.53 -75.50
CA LEU A 4 66.04 22.17 -74.34
C LEU A 4 64.74 21.40 -74.00
N ARG A 5 64.56 21.00 -72.74
CA ARG A 5 63.30 20.42 -72.25
C ARG A 5 62.42 21.51 -71.64
N LEU A 6 61.18 21.56 -72.15
CA LEU A 6 60.06 22.33 -71.64
C LEU A 6 59.37 21.54 -70.52
N SER A 7 59.04 22.22 -69.42
CA SER A 7 58.33 21.69 -68.26
C SER A 7 56.88 21.31 -68.58
N LEU A 8 56.39 20.24 -67.97
CA LEU A 8 54.96 20.03 -67.74
C LEU A 8 54.76 19.54 -66.30
N PHE A 9 53.92 20.29 -65.58
CA PHE A 9 53.48 20.07 -64.21
C PHE A 9 52.51 18.88 -64.14
N VAL A 10 52.70 17.98 -63.18
CA VAL A 10 51.66 17.08 -62.68
C VAL A 10 51.66 17.16 -61.16
N ILE A 11 50.51 17.54 -60.62
CA ILE A 11 50.20 17.62 -59.18
C ILE A 11 49.94 16.20 -58.67
N LEU A 12 50.63 15.78 -57.61
CA LEU A 12 50.30 14.59 -56.83
C LEU A 12 49.94 15.03 -55.40
N LEU A 13 48.69 14.77 -55.02
CA LEU A 13 48.10 15.03 -53.72
C LEU A 13 48.65 14.00 -52.70
N LEU A 14 49.38 14.42 -51.68
CA LEU A 14 49.71 13.57 -50.52
C LEU A 14 48.70 13.82 -49.40
N ALA A 15 47.86 12.83 -49.12
CA ALA A 15 47.05 12.79 -47.91
C ALA A 15 47.94 12.41 -46.71
N PHE A 16 48.08 13.33 -45.74
CA PHE A 16 48.61 13.00 -44.42
C PHE A 16 47.46 12.44 -43.57
N ALA A 17 47.47 11.14 -43.32
CA ALA A 17 46.67 10.55 -42.26
C ALA A 17 47.34 10.88 -40.91
N THR A 18 46.76 11.80 -40.15
CA THR A 18 47.07 11.97 -38.73
C THR A 18 46.35 10.89 -37.96
N SER A 19 47.06 9.83 -37.57
CA SER A 19 46.57 8.87 -36.58
C SER A 19 46.49 9.56 -35.22
N VAL A 20 45.26 9.86 -34.78
CA VAL A 20 44.95 10.22 -33.40
C VAL A 20 45.00 8.92 -32.58
N PHE A 21 45.93 8.83 -31.63
CA PHE A 21 45.85 7.81 -30.59
C PHE A 21 44.78 8.27 -29.59
N ALA A 22 43.69 7.52 -29.47
CA ALA A 22 42.79 7.64 -28.33
C ALA A 22 43.60 7.26 -27.07
N GLN A 23 43.70 8.19 -26.13
CA GLN A 23 44.18 7.88 -24.79
C GLN A 23 43.11 7.01 -24.12
N GLU A 24 43.38 5.72 -23.93
CA GLU A 24 42.51 4.88 -23.11
C GLU A 24 42.49 5.44 -21.69
N SER A 25 41.40 6.11 -21.32
CA SER A 25 41.11 6.48 -19.94
C SER A 25 40.76 5.21 -19.20
N PHE A 26 41.72 4.65 -18.46
CA PHE A 26 41.40 3.61 -17.49
C PHE A 26 40.37 4.18 -16.50
N PRO A 27 39.28 3.46 -16.20
CA PRO A 27 38.31 3.90 -15.20
C PRO A 27 39.02 4.11 -13.87
N VAL A 28 38.73 5.23 -13.21
CA VAL A 28 39.36 5.58 -11.95
C VAL A 28 38.80 4.67 -10.86
N SER A 29 39.67 3.96 -10.14
CA SER A 29 39.24 3.09 -9.03
C SER A 29 39.00 3.91 -7.77
N ILE A 30 37.92 3.60 -7.05
CA ILE A 30 37.65 4.11 -5.70
C ILE A 30 37.62 2.96 -4.70
N ASP A 31 37.97 3.25 -3.45
CA ASP A 31 37.91 2.32 -2.32
C ASP A 31 37.39 3.06 -1.08
N GLU A 32 37.06 2.31 -0.02
CA GLU A 32 36.49 2.84 1.22
C GLU A 32 37.46 3.64 2.11
N THR A 33 38.73 3.76 1.72
CA THR A 33 39.79 4.31 2.59
C THR A 33 40.18 5.76 2.27
N LYS A 34 39.76 6.26 1.11
CA LYS A 34 40.14 7.60 0.64
C LYS A 34 39.07 8.20 -0.27
N SER A 35 38.99 9.52 -0.28
CA SER A 35 38.25 10.24 -1.30
C SER A 35 39.03 10.29 -2.62
N VAL A 36 38.29 10.43 -3.72
CA VAL A 36 38.83 10.61 -5.07
C VAL A 36 38.30 11.92 -5.62
N THR A 37 39.19 12.81 -6.06
CA THR A 37 38.78 14.02 -6.78
C THR A 37 38.73 13.73 -8.27
N ILE A 38 37.60 14.03 -8.90
CA ILE A 38 37.37 13.94 -10.33
C ILE A 38 37.08 15.32 -10.92
N GLU A 39 37.34 15.48 -12.21
CA GLU A 39 36.98 16.66 -12.99
C GLU A 39 35.87 16.27 -13.98
N ILE A 40 34.70 16.89 -13.85
CA ILE A 40 33.61 16.71 -14.81
C ILE A 40 33.74 17.78 -15.89
N SER A 41 33.62 17.40 -17.17
CA SER A 41 33.77 18.31 -18.31
C SER A 41 32.69 18.08 -19.38
N GLY A 42 31.41 18.09 -18.97
CA GLY A 42 30.26 17.93 -19.86
C GLY A 42 29.90 16.47 -20.21
N SER A 43 30.43 15.51 -19.46
CA SER A 43 30.00 14.10 -19.49
C SER A 43 30.25 13.46 -18.12
N PRO A 44 29.41 12.49 -17.69
CA PRO A 44 29.63 11.80 -16.42
C PRO A 44 30.98 11.09 -16.37
N VAL A 45 31.53 10.99 -15.17
CA VAL A 45 32.75 10.23 -14.89
C VAL A 45 32.38 8.96 -14.16
N ASP A 46 32.87 7.83 -14.68
CA ASP A 46 32.65 6.52 -14.12
C ASP A 46 33.85 6.11 -13.25
N LEU A 47 33.57 5.80 -11.98
CA LEU A 47 34.50 5.17 -11.05
C LEU A 47 34.16 3.68 -10.90
N ILE A 48 35.18 2.84 -10.75
CA ILE A 48 34.98 1.42 -10.44
C ILE A 48 35.23 1.19 -8.96
N TYR A 49 34.23 0.63 -8.29
CA TYR A 49 34.35 0.05 -6.96
C TYR A 49 34.32 -1.48 -7.05
N ARG A 50 35.28 -2.15 -6.41
CA ARG A 50 35.33 -3.61 -6.37
C ARG A 50 34.92 -4.10 -4.99
N ALA A 51 33.66 -4.51 -4.87
CA ALA A 51 33.16 -5.08 -3.63
C ALA A 51 33.75 -6.49 -3.42
N PRO A 52 34.44 -6.77 -2.30
CA PRO A 52 35.01 -8.08 -2.03
C PRO A 52 33.95 -9.14 -1.69
N GLN A 53 32.77 -8.72 -1.25
CA GLN A 53 31.62 -9.53 -0.85
C GLN A 53 30.35 -8.67 -0.87
N ALA A 54 29.19 -9.28 -0.59
CA ALA A 54 27.99 -8.52 -0.32
C ALA A 54 28.21 -7.60 0.90
N GLN A 55 27.87 -6.33 0.74
CA GLN A 55 28.14 -5.30 1.75
C GLN A 55 27.32 -4.05 1.50
N THR A 56 27.16 -3.23 2.53
CA THR A 56 26.47 -1.94 2.44
C THR A 56 27.50 -0.82 2.24
N ILE A 57 27.22 0.15 1.37
CA ILE A 57 28.08 1.32 1.13
C ILE A 57 27.31 2.64 1.29
N ASN A 58 28.03 3.70 1.61
CA ASN A 58 27.57 5.08 1.38
C ASN A 58 28.48 5.72 0.34
N VAL A 59 27.89 6.48 -0.58
CA VAL A 59 28.61 7.19 -1.62
C VAL A 59 28.18 8.65 -1.61
N GLN A 60 29.15 9.55 -1.57
CA GLN A 60 28.94 11.00 -1.54
C GLN A 60 29.68 11.63 -2.72
N ALA A 61 29.03 12.53 -3.44
CA ALA A 61 29.64 13.38 -4.46
C ALA A 61 29.53 14.84 -4.01
N ARG A 62 30.65 15.45 -3.63
CA ARG A 62 30.72 16.83 -3.12
C ARG A 62 31.43 17.74 -4.11
N SER A 63 30.77 18.78 -4.60
CA SER A 63 31.40 19.81 -5.41
C SER A 63 32.49 20.56 -4.62
N LEU A 64 33.66 20.77 -5.22
CA LEU A 64 34.77 21.51 -4.61
C LEU A 64 34.74 23.02 -4.95
N VAL A 65 35.38 23.81 -4.10
CA VAL A 65 35.26 25.28 -4.08
C VAL A 65 35.68 25.90 -5.42
N GLY A 66 34.72 26.59 -6.04
CA GLY A 66 34.81 27.23 -7.36
C GLY A 66 33.62 26.88 -8.25
N SER A 67 32.99 25.73 -7.99
CA SER A 67 31.80 25.27 -8.69
C SER A 67 30.66 24.98 -7.71
N THR A 68 29.49 25.60 -7.93
CA THR A 68 28.21 25.16 -7.32
C THR A 68 27.61 24.10 -8.24
N LEU A 69 28.36 23.01 -8.46
CA LEU A 69 27.85 21.91 -9.30
C LEU A 69 26.67 21.28 -8.56
N ASP A 70 25.60 21.15 -9.32
CA ASP A 70 24.47 20.29 -9.01
C ASP A 70 24.86 18.90 -9.49
N THR A 71 25.36 18.08 -8.57
CA THR A 71 25.94 16.78 -8.90
C THR A 71 24.84 15.76 -9.14
N THR A 72 25.15 14.69 -9.85
CA THR A 72 24.32 13.48 -9.83
C THR A 72 25.18 12.28 -9.50
N LEU A 73 24.60 11.31 -8.84
CA LEU A 73 25.27 10.11 -8.38
C LEU A 73 24.43 8.90 -8.72
N GLU A 74 25.02 7.93 -9.40
CA GLU A 74 24.37 6.70 -9.82
C GLU A 74 25.28 5.52 -9.50
N VAL A 75 24.74 4.44 -8.91
CA VAL A 75 25.46 3.19 -8.70
C VAL A 75 24.83 2.11 -9.58
N LEU A 76 25.65 1.46 -10.41
CA LEU A 76 25.22 0.40 -11.31
C LEU A 76 25.97 -0.91 -11.05
N ASP A 77 25.30 -2.02 -11.30
CA ASP A 77 25.91 -3.36 -11.28
C ASP A 77 26.68 -3.68 -12.57
N ALA A 78 27.28 -4.88 -12.61
CA ALA A 78 28.03 -5.36 -13.77
C ALA A 78 27.19 -5.53 -15.05
N ALA A 79 25.86 -5.65 -14.94
CA ALA A 79 24.92 -5.70 -16.06
C ALA A 79 24.44 -4.30 -16.49
N GLN A 80 24.99 -3.23 -15.91
CA GLN A 80 24.56 -1.84 -16.08
C GLN A 80 23.12 -1.59 -15.59
N VAL A 81 22.64 -2.41 -14.66
CA VAL A 81 21.39 -2.14 -13.94
C VAL A 81 21.67 -1.13 -12.85
N ARG A 82 20.89 -0.05 -12.84
CA ARG A 82 20.97 0.99 -11.82
C ARG A 82 20.41 0.48 -10.50
N LEU A 83 21.25 0.45 -9.47
CA LEU A 83 20.90 0.05 -8.10
C LEU A 83 20.43 1.25 -7.27
N ALA A 84 21.02 2.42 -7.47
CA ALA A 84 20.64 3.66 -6.80
C ALA A 84 20.97 4.89 -7.64
N TYR A 85 20.24 5.98 -7.41
CA TYR A 85 20.46 7.29 -8.00
C TYR A 85 20.09 8.37 -6.99
N ASN A 86 20.90 9.43 -6.91
CA ASN A 86 20.54 10.65 -6.21
C ASN A 86 21.18 11.87 -6.90
N ASP A 87 20.47 12.99 -7.00
CA ASP A 87 20.98 14.28 -7.46
C ASP A 87 21.15 15.32 -6.33
N ASP A 88 20.29 15.34 -5.32
CA ASP A 88 20.43 16.22 -4.15
C ASP A 88 20.50 15.42 -2.83
N HIS A 89 21.43 15.76 -1.93
CA HIS A 89 21.65 14.95 -0.72
C HIS A 89 20.48 14.99 0.26
N GLY A 90 19.63 16.03 0.23
CA GLY A 90 18.37 16.09 0.99
C GLY A 90 18.49 16.10 2.53
N THR A 91 19.70 16.04 3.10
CA THR A 91 19.94 16.03 4.55
C THR A 91 20.27 17.42 5.10
N SER A 92 20.37 17.55 6.43
CA SER A 92 20.88 18.76 7.11
C SER A 92 22.42 18.85 7.28
N ARG A 93 23.19 18.00 6.59
CA ARG A 93 24.67 17.95 6.65
C ARG A 93 25.31 19.29 6.27
N ALA A 94 25.96 19.95 7.23
CA ALA A 94 26.59 21.26 7.03
C ALA A 94 27.88 21.24 6.20
N ASP A 95 28.47 20.06 5.98
CA ASP A 95 29.66 19.85 5.16
C ASP A 95 29.37 19.60 3.68
N LEU A 96 28.08 19.56 3.31
CA LEU A 96 27.57 19.43 1.96
C LEU A 96 26.79 20.67 1.55
N ASN A 97 26.88 21.05 0.28
CA ASN A 97 25.98 22.00 -0.35
C ASN A 97 24.66 21.30 -0.68
N PRO A 98 23.52 22.01 -0.72
CA PRO A 98 22.21 21.41 -1.02
C PRO A 98 22.14 20.58 -2.31
N PHE A 99 22.99 20.89 -3.30
CA PHE A 99 23.04 20.22 -4.61
C PHE A 99 24.17 19.18 -4.74
N ASP A 100 24.85 18.87 -3.65
CA ASP A 100 25.75 17.71 -3.60
C ASP A 100 24.89 16.45 -3.46
N SER A 101 25.30 15.32 -4.04
CA SER A 101 24.52 14.09 -4.01
C SER A 101 25.04 13.10 -2.96
N LEU A 102 24.12 12.34 -2.35
CA LEU A 102 24.46 11.36 -1.32
C LEU A 102 23.58 10.11 -1.44
N ILE A 103 24.19 8.95 -1.64
CA ILE A 103 23.53 7.65 -1.52
C ILE A 103 23.98 7.04 -0.18
N THR A 104 23.02 6.76 0.70
CA THR A 104 23.28 6.12 1.99
C THR A 104 22.78 4.68 2.01
N ALA A 105 23.44 3.84 2.79
CA ALA A 105 23.04 2.46 3.09
C ALA A 105 22.69 1.59 1.85
N LEU A 106 23.40 1.75 0.73
CA LEU A 106 23.17 0.94 -0.47
C LEU A 106 23.73 -0.46 -0.30
N ASP A 107 22.86 -1.47 -0.36
CA ASP A 107 23.26 -2.88 -0.35
C ASP A 107 23.77 -3.33 -1.72
N LEU A 108 25.01 -3.80 -1.73
CA LEU A 108 25.63 -4.49 -2.86
C LEU A 108 25.40 -6.00 -2.68
N PRO A 109 24.64 -6.67 -3.57
CA PRO A 109 24.15 -8.03 -3.32
C PRO A 109 25.22 -9.12 -3.38
N ALA A 110 26.40 -8.85 -3.94
CA ALA A 110 27.46 -9.84 -4.11
C ALA A 110 28.84 -9.19 -4.22
N ALA A 111 29.89 -10.02 -4.19
CA ALA A 111 31.21 -9.60 -4.64
C ALA A 111 31.16 -9.24 -6.15
N GLY A 112 31.82 -8.18 -6.55
CA GLY A 112 31.85 -7.78 -7.96
C GLY A 112 32.30 -6.34 -8.20
N ASP A 113 32.41 -5.99 -9.48
CA ASP A 113 32.67 -4.64 -9.93
C ASP A 113 31.35 -3.87 -10.02
N TYR A 114 31.30 -2.72 -9.37
CA TYR A 114 30.19 -1.77 -9.38
C TYR A 114 30.67 -0.45 -9.98
N LEU A 115 29.81 0.17 -10.76
CA LEU A 115 30.08 1.44 -11.41
C LEU A 115 29.46 2.56 -10.58
N ILE A 116 30.28 3.52 -10.15
CA ILE A 116 29.81 4.76 -9.53
C ILE A 116 29.94 5.85 -10.57
N ARG A 117 28.82 6.22 -11.16
CA ARG A 117 28.74 7.26 -12.16
C ARG A 117 28.40 8.58 -11.49
N VAL A 118 29.28 9.55 -11.68
CA VAL A 118 29.13 10.90 -11.12
C VAL A 118 28.95 11.89 -12.27
N GLY A 119 27.83 12.58 -12.27
CA GLY A 119 27.45 13.53 -13.31
C GLY A 119 27.08 14.90 -12.75
N THR A 120 26.38 15.66 -13.57
CA THR A 120 25.77 16.93 -13.18
C THR A 120 24.34 16.94 -13.68
N PHE A 121 23.42 17.54 -12.94
CA PHE A 121 21.99 17.53 -13.29
C PHE A 121 21.74 18.15 -14.67
N SER A 122 22.42 19.25 -14.98
CA SER A 122 22.35 19.92 -16.28
C SER A 122 22.97 19.13 -17.45
N GLY A 123 23.77 18.09 -17.15
CA GLY A 123 24.54 17.32 -18.13
C GLY A 123 25.69 18.06 -18.83
N ALA A 124 25.84 19.37 -18.62
CA ALA A 124 26.79 20.22 -19.33
C ALA A 124 27.74 21.01 -18.41
N ALA A 125 27.49 21.01 -17.10
CA ALA A 125 28.33 21.73 -16.15
C ALA A 125 29.70 21.04 -15.99
N ALA A 126 30.70 21.83 -15.61
CA ALA A 126 32.07 21.39 -15.43
C ALA A 126 32.65 21.88 -14.11
N GLY A 127 33.53 21.08 -13.54
CA GLY A 127 34.29 21.40 -12.33
C GLY A 127 34.62 20.17 -11.51
N GLN A 128 35.19 20.42 -10.33
CA GLN A 128 35.77 19.38 -9.49
C GLN A 128 34.76 18.85 -8.49
N VAL A 129 34.70 17.52 -8.40
CA VAL A 129 33.88 16.79 -7.42
C VAL A 129 34.79 15.88 -6.62
N GLU A 130 34.68 15.95 -5.30
CA GLU A 130 35.24 14.95 -4.39
C GLU A 130 34.21 13.84 -4.17
N VAL A 131 34.57 12.63 -4.57
CA VAL A 131 33.77 11.43 -4.36
C VAL A 131 34.32 10.67 -3.18
N THR A 132 33.49 10.41 -2.18
CA THR A 132 33.85 9.60 -1.02
C THR A 132 32.97 8.37 -0.99
N LEU A 133 33.60 7.20 -0.93
CA LEU A 133 32.92 5.95 -0.62
C LEU A 133 33.33 5.54 0.79
N THR A 134 32.35 5.15 1.59
CA THR A 134 32.60 4.53 2.90
C THR A 134 31.80 3.25 2.99
N LEU A 135 32.29 2.29 3.78
CA LEU A 135 31.45 1.17 4.17
C LEU A 135 30.29 1.73 5.01
N GLY A 136 29.08 1.46 4.54
CA GLY A 136 27.92 1.56 5.38
C GLY A 136 28.04 0.49 6.44
N THR A 137 27.70 0.83 7.67
CA THR A 137 27.13 -0.22 8.50
C THR A 137 25.83 -0.58 7.81
N THR A 138 25.70 -1.81 7.30
CA THR A 138 24.38 -2.46 7.33
C THR A 138 23.83 -2.14 8.71
N PRO A 139 22.57 -1.71 8.89
CA PRO A 139 21.94 -1.91 10.17
C PRO A 139 22.12 -3.39 10.44
N ILE A 140 23.17 -3.73 11.21
CA ILE A 140 23.32 -5.05 11.77
C ILE A 140 22.05 -5.08 12.58
N ALA A 141 21.05 -5.84 12.11
CA ALA A 141 19.96 -6.25 12.95
C ALA A 141 20.67 -6.68 14.22
N PRO A 142 20.57 -5.90 15.32
CA PRO A 142 21.28 -6.28 16.50
C PRO A 142 20.77 -7.69 16.78
N ASN A 143 21.70 -8.64 16.87
CA ASN A 143 21.38 -9.97 17.37
C ASN A 143 20.91 -9.77 18.82
N LEU A 144 19.67 -9.38 18.99
CA LEU A 144 19.00 -9.16 20.26
C LEU A 144 17.92 -10.23 20.29
N GLY A 145 18.30 -11.38 20.84
CA GLY A 145 17.31 -12.39 21.18
C GLY A 145 16.25 -11.80 22.09
N ASP A 146 15.01 -12.28 21.97
CA ASP A 146 13.87 -12.11 22.88
C ASP A 146 13.65 -10.74 23.57
N THR A 147 14.25 -9.63 23.11
CA THR A 147 14.00 -8.32 23.71
C THR A 147 12.58 -7.88 23.34
N PRO A 148 11.69 -7.70 24.32
CA PRO A 148 10.28 -7.41 24.03
C PRO A 148 10.07 -6.06 23.36
N VAL A 149 11.01 -5.12 23.52
CA VAL A 149 10.95 -3.79 22.91
C VAL A 149 12.33 -3.41 22.39
N GLU A 150 12.37 -2.90 21.17
CA GLU A 150 13.54 -2.37 20.49
C GLU A 150 13.24 -0.97 19.97
N THR A 151 14.23 -0.08 20.02
CA THR A 151 14.08 1.31 19.55
C THR A 151 15.27 1.69 18.69
N VAL A 152 14.98 2.18 17.49
CA VAL A 152 15.94 2.54 16.44
C VAL A 152 15.66 3.98 16.03
N ARG A 153 16.70 4.80 15.90
CA ARG A 153 16.57 6.12 15.28
C ARG A 153 16.93 6.02 13.80
N GLY A 154 16.13 6.66 12.96
CA GLY A 154 16.33 6.69 11.51
C GLY A 154 15.99 8.03 10.89
N GLU A 155 16.28 8.15 9.60
CA GLU A 155 15.93 9.28 8.75
C GLU A 155 15.40 8.72 7.43
N VAL A 156 14.24 9.23 6.99
CA VAL A 156 13.69 8.96 5.67
C VAL A 156 14.19 10.06 4.73
N PRO A 157 14.96 9.75 3.67
CA PRO A 157 15.25 10.72 2.62
C PRO A 157 13.97 11.09 1.86
N SER A 158 13.87 12.33 1.37
CA SER A 158 12.70 12.73 0.57
C SER A 158 12.61 11.88 -0.71
N GLY A 159 11.42 11.35 -0.99
CA GLY A 159 11.15 10.48 -2.14
C GLY A 159 11.64 9.04 -2.01
N ASP A 160 12.21 8.65 -0.87
CA ASP A 160 12.75 7.31 -0.63
C ASP A 160 12.21 6.69 0.68
N ARG A 161 12.81 5.58 1.13
CA ARG A 161 12.44 4.84 2.34
C ARG A 161 13.66 4.41 3.15
N PHE A 162 13.49 4.36 4.47
CA PHE A 162 14.39 3.67 5.38
C PHE A 162 13.98 2.19 5.49
N ILE A 163 14.95 1.27 5.46
CA ILE A 163 14.70 -0.17 5.53
C ILE A 163 15.40 -0.76 6.76
N TYR A 164 14.65 -1.48 7.58
CA TYR A 164 15.14 -2.14 8.78
C TYR A 164 14.92 -3.66 8.74
N PRO A 165 15.97 -4.49 8.63
CA PRO A 165 15.82 -5.93 8.69
C PRO A 165 15.48 -6.40 10.11
N VAL A 166 14.50 -7.28 10.24
CA VAL A 166 14.07 -7.84 11.52
C VAL A 166 13.78 -9.33 11.43
N GLN A 167 14.38 -10.13 12.32
CA GLN A 167 14.05 -11.55 12.43
C GLN A 167 12.81 -11.73 13.29
N LEU A 168 11.78 -12.38 12.76
CA LEU A 168 10.53 -12.64 13.48
C LEU A 168 10.22 -14.14 13.53
N ALA A 169 9.62 -14.57 14.63
CA ALA A 169 9.17 -15.95 14.83
C ALA A 169 7.66 -16.05 14.59
N ALA A 170 7.21 -17.17 14.06
CA ALA A 170 5.79 -17.48 13.95
C ALA A 170 5.16 -17.53 15.35
N GLY A 171 3.99 -16.91 15.51
CA GLY A 171 3.30 -16.75 16.79
C GLY A 171 3.72 -15.53 17.60
N THR A 172 4.65 -14.70 17.11
CA THR A 172 4.90 -13.38 17.68
C THR A 172 3.77 -12.42 17.29
N ASN A 173 3.27 -11.66 18.27
CA ASN A 173 2.48 -10.45 18.00
C ASN A 173 3.43 -9.26 17.93
N LEU A 174 3.40 -8.55 16.81
CA LEU A 174 4.30 -7.45 16.51
C LEU A 174 3.53 -6.13 16.56
N THR A 175 4.04 -5.18 17.33
CA THR A 175 3.66 -3.77 17.18
C THR A 175 4.85 -2.99 16.67
N ILE A 176 4.66 -2.27 15.56
CA ILE A 176 5.66 -1.36 14.98
C ILE A 176 5.10 0.04 15.12
N THR A 177 5.82 0.93 15.79
CA THR A 177 5.47 2.36 15.87
C THR A 177 6.58 3.18 15.22
N VAL A 178 6.22 4.09 14.31
CA VAL A 178 7.12 5.08 13.75
C VAL A 178 6.70 6.46 14.24
N ARG A 179 7.55 7.06 15.06
CA ARG A 179 7.33 8.38 15.64
C ARG A 179 8.20 9.43 14.97
N ALA A 180 7.61 10.47 14.40
CA ALA A 180 8.35 11.61 13.89
C ALA A 180 9.00 12.39 15.05
N ILE A 181 10.30 12.69 14.97
CA ILE A 181 11.03 13.41 16.04
C ILE A 181 10.89 14.93 15.88
N ASP A 182 10.96 15.42 14.65
CA ASP A 182 10.88 16.84 14.30
C ASP A 182 9.48 17.28 13.86
N ASN A 183 8.52 16.34 13.82
CA ASN A 183 7.17 16.50 13.26
C ASN A 183 7.16 16.98 11.79
N ALA A 184 8.27 16.81 11.07
CA ALA A 184 8.33 17.09 9.63
C ALA A 184 7.87 15.88 8.81
N LEU A 185 8.12 14.67 9.32
CA LEU A 185 7.69 13.42 8.72
C LEU A 185 6.22 13.13 9.07
N ASP A 186 5.45 12.76 8.05
CA ASP A 186 4.16 12.08 8.14
C ASP A 186 4.43 10.60 7.77
N PRO A 187 4.86 9.75 8.73
CA PRO A 187 5.43 8.44 8.42
C PRO A 187 4.42 7.42 7.89
N LYS A 188 4.77 6.71 6.81
CA LYS A 188 4.13 5.44 6.42
C LYS A 188 5.07 4.28 6.69
N VAL A 189 4.60 3.27 7.41
CA VAL A 189 5.33 2.04 7.72
C VAL A 189 4.75 0.85 6.95
N ALA A 190 5.61 -0.02 6.45
CA ALA A 190 5.26 -1.30 5.88
C ALA A 190 6.08 -2.42 6.54
N LEU A 191 5.45 -3.55 6.86
CA LEU A 191 6.12 -4.80 7.19
C LEU A 191 6.16 -5.67 5.93
N VAL A 192 7.36 -6.03 5.50
CA VAL A 192 7.63 -6.81 4.29
C VAL A 192 8.20 -8.16 4.68
N ASN A 193 7.62 -9.24 4.14
CA ASN A 193 8.04 -10.62 4.42
C ASN A 193 9.35 -10.99 3.70
N PRO A 194 9.95 -12.17 4.00
CA PRO A 194 11.18 -12.62 3.35
C PRO A 194 11.10 -12.74 1.82
N GLU A 195 9.89 -12.91 1.28
CA GLU A 195 9.61 -12.98 -0.15
C GLU A 195 9.55 -11.59 -0.82
N GLY A 196 9.69 -10.51 -0.05
CA GLY A 196 9.66 -9.13 -0.55
C GLY A 196 8.23 -8.58 -0.75
N VAL A 197 7.23 -9.19 -0.13
CA VAL A 197 5.83 -8.78 -0.21
C VAL A 197 5.42 -8.06 1.07
N ALA A 198 4.83 -6.87 0.95
CA ALA A 198 4.23 -6.19 2.10
C ALA A 198 3.07 -7.03 2.65
N VAL A 199 3.08 -7.26 3.96
CA VAL A 199 2.05 -8.02 4.70
C VAL A 199 1.27 -7.13 5.68
N ALA A 200 1.76 -5.93 5.97
CA ALA A 200 1.00 -4.90 6.68
C ALA A 200 1.53 -3.52 6.31
N THR A 201 0.65 -2.53 6.26
CA THR A 201 0.98 -1.14 5.96
C THR A 201 0.12 -0.20 6.79
N ASN A 202 0.70 0.85 7.35
CA ASN A 202 -0.06 1.90 8.04
C ASN A 202 0.62 3.26 7.86
N ASP A 203 -0.14 4.34 7.75
CA ASP A 203 0.32 5.73 7.73
C ASP A 203 -0.13 6.57 8.94
N ASP A 204 -1.14 6.16 9.72
CA ASP A 204 -1.57 6.87 10.94
C ASP A 204 -1.90 5.89 12.08
N HIS A 205 -1.45 6.17 13.31
CA HIS A 205 -1.52 5.18 14.39
C HIS A 205 -2.94 4.84 14.90
N GLY A 206 -3.94 5.69 14.69
CA GLY A 206 -5.35 5.38 15.02
C GLY A 206 -5.69 5.16 16.49
N THR A 207 -4.75 5.32 17.43
CA THR A 207 -4.95 5.01 18.87
C THR A 207 -5.04 6.24 19.76
N GLN A 208 -5.57 6.12 20.99
CA GLN A 208 -5.63 7.25 21.96
C GLN A 208 -4.29 7.52 22.66
N ASP A 209 -3.18 7.02 22.10
CA ASP A 209 -1.86 7.20 22.63
C ASP A 209 -1.40 8.66 22.52
N THR A 210 -1.52 9.39 23.62
CA THR A 210 -1.12 10.80 23.70
C THR A 210 0.39 11.03 23.65
N THR A 211 1.20 9.96 23.65
CA THR A 211 2.64 10.06 23.45
C THR A 211 3.05 10.16 21.98
N LEU A 212 2.09 9.88 21.08
CA LEU A 212 2.22 9.97 19.64
C LEU A 212 1.49 11.19 19.08
N SER A 213 2.03 11.76 18.02
CA SER A 213 1.33 12.66 17.12
C SER A 213 0.29 11.88 16.33
N ARG A 214 -0.79 12.54 15.91
CA ARG A 214 -1.85 11.92 15.09
C ARG A 214 -1.34 11.32 13.76
N TYR A 215 -0.20 11.81 13.28
CA TYR A 215 0.46 11.40 12.04
C TYR A 215 1.55 10.36 12.25
N ASP A 216 1.88 10.03 13.51
CA ASP A 216 2.78 8.92 13.75
C ASP A 216 2.09 7.63 13.30
N SER A 217 2.83 6.69 12.73
CA SER A 217 2.27 5.47 12.18
C SER A 217 2.45 4.29 13.13
N ARG A 218 1.49 3.37 13.14
CA ARG A 218 1.56 2.17 13.99
C ARG A 218 0.88 0.95 13.37
N ILE A 219 1.64 -0.08 13.01
CA ILE A 219 1.08 -1.42 12.82
C ILE A 219 0.94 -2.03 14.20
N ALA A 220 -0.28 -2.19 14.72
CA ALA A 220 -0.53 -2.71 16.07
C ALA A 220 -0.92 -4.20 16.03
N ASN A 221 -0.36 -4.99 16.94
CA ASN A 221 -0.76 -6.38 17.21
C ASN A 221 -0.80 -7.29 15.97
N PHE A 222 0.12 -7.10 15.03
CA PHE A 222 0.18 -7.91 13.81
C PHE A 222 0.72 -9.31 14.13
N ALA A 223 -0.07 -10.34 13.84
CA ALA A 223 0.29 -11.72 14.12
C ALA A 223 1.23 -12.29 13.05
N ILE A 224 2.44 -12.66 13.45
CA ILE A 224 3.41 -13.28 12.55
C ILE A 224 3.05 -14.75 12.33
N THR A 225 2.72 -15.11 11.10
CA THR A 225 2.28 -16.48 10.74
C THR A 225 3.41 -17.38 10.28
N ALA A 226 4.52 -16.81 9.79
CA ALA A 226 5.70 -17.54 9.34
C ALA A 226 6.98 -16.97 9.97
N SER A 227 7.91 -17.83 10.40
CA SER A 227 9.20 -17.37 10.91
C SER A 227 10.10 -16.98 9.73
N GLY A 228 10.81 -15.86 9.84
CA GLY A 228 11.66 -15.39 8.74
C GLY A 228 12.34 -14.06 9.00
N GLN A 229 13.18 -13.66 8.04
CA GLN A 229 13.78 -12.33 7.99
C GLN A 229 12.84 -11.37 7.27
N TYR A 230 12.14 -10.55 8.04
CA TYR A 230 11.27 -9.49 7.54
C TYR A 230 12.05 -8.19 7.35
N GLN A 231 11.45 -7.23 6.67
CA GLN A 231 11.92 -5.85 6.59
C GLN A 231 10.81 -4.92 7.08
N ILE A 232 11.16 -3.93 7.90
CA ILE A 232 10.29 -2.79 8.20
C ILE A 232 10.74 -1.66 7.31
N GLU A 233 9.88 -1.23 6.41
CA GLU A 233 10.12 -0.09 5.55
C GLU A 233 9.40 1.13 6.11
N VAL A 234 10.10 2.25 6.25
CA VAL A 234 9.55 3.53 6.69
C VAL A 234 9.73 4.54 5.57
N SER A 235 8.64 5.15 5.13
CA SER A 235 8.60 6.22 4.13
C SER A 235 7.81 7.40 4.69
N GLY A 236 7.74 8.52 3.98
CA GLY A 236 6.81 9.59 4.33
C GLY A 236 5.66 9.71 3.33
N PHE A 237 4.49 10.05 3.84
CA PHE A 237 3.32 10.38 3.05
C PHE A 237 3.67 11.49 2.04
N GLY A 238 3.27 11.31 0.78
CA GLY A 238 3.59 12.23 -0.31
C GLY A 238 5.09 12.36 -0.64
N GLY A 239 5.95 11.45 -0.13
CA GLY A 239 7.40 11.48 -0.36
C GLY A 239 8.17 12.46 0.54
N ILE A 240 7.55 12.95 1.60
CA ILE A 240 8.21 13.82 2.58
C ILE A 240 9.27 13.02 3.35
N GLY A 241 10.46 13.59 3.52
CA GLY A 241 11.52 13.03 4.35
C GLY A 241 11.51 13.58 5.77
N GLY A 242 12.23 12.94 6.69
CA GLY A 242 12.40 13.44 8.05
C GLY A 242 12.97 12.41 9.02
N VAL A 243 13.32 12.87 10.23
CA VAL A 243 13.89 12.03 11.29
C VAL A 243 12.81 11.39 12.14
N PHE A 244 13.02 10.12 12.50
CA PHE A 244 12.05 9.35 13.27
C PHE A 244 12.70 8.41 14.30
N GLU A 245 11.86 7.92 15.18
CA GLU A 245 12.14 6.83 16.10
C GLU A 245 11.21 5.65 15.75
N LEU A 246 11.81 4.52 15.38
CA LEU A 246 11.15 3.24 15.12
C LEU A 246 11.17 2.41 16.41
N ILE A 247 10.01 2.06 16.91
CA ILE A 247 9.81 1.24 18.09
C ILE A 247 9.19 -0.08 17.65
N ILE A 248 9.84 -1.19 18.00
CA ILE A 248 9.43 -2.54 17.62
C ILE A 248 9.16 -3.31 18.90
N GLU A 249 7.90 -3.62 19.14
CA GLU A 249 7.44 -4.38 20.30
C GLU A 249 7.05 -5.79 19.85
N ARG A 250 7.57 -6.80 20.55
CA ARG A 250 7.38 -8.22 20.28
C ARG A 250 6.85 -8.88 21.52
N ASP A 251 5.58 -9.23 21.48
CA ASP A 251 4.99 -10.06 22.50
C ASP A 251 4.96 -11.51 22.00
N SER A 252 5.42 -12.44 22.85
CA SER A 252 4.98 -13.83 22.69
C SER A 252 3.47 -13.81 22.85
N ALA A 253 2.72 -14.38 21.90
CA ALA A 253 1.27 -14.43 21.97
C ALA A 253 0.84 -14.71 23.41
N SER A 254 0.13 -13.76 24.02
CA SER A 254 -0.55 -14.02 25.27
C SER A 254 -1.40 -15.28 25.07
N ASP A 255 -1.59 -16.08 26.12
CA ASP A 255 -2.55 -17.20 26.15
C ASP A 255 -4.01 -16.75 25.90
N GLU A 256 -4.23 -15.55 25.35
CA GLU A 256 -5.49 -15.15 24.75
C GLU A 256 -5.85 -16.20 23.69
N PRO A 257 -7.03 -16.83 23.81
CA PRO A 257 -7.41 -17.93 22.95
C PRO A 257 -7.39 -17.47 21.50
N ARG A 258 -6.40 -17.94 20.74
CA ARG A 258 -6.38 -17.84 19.28
C ARG A 258 -7.74 -18.34 18.78
N PRO A 259 -8.55 -17.50 18.11
CA PRO A 259 -9.86 -17.94 17.72
C PRO A 259 -9.72 -19.12 16.76
N GLN A 260 -10.56 -20.11 17.00
CA GLN A 260 -10.70 -21.30 16.18
C GLN A 260 -10.96 -20.90 14.71
N PRO A 261 -10.77 -21.81 13.73
CA PRO A 261 -11.33 -21.57 12.40
C PRO A 261 -12.83 -21.26 12.54
N GLY A 262 -13.23 -20.01 12.28
CA GLY A 262 -14.63 -19.60 12.26
C GLY A 262 -14.91 -18.13 12.56
N VAL A 263 -14.41 -17.57 13.68
CA VAL A 263 -14.79 -16.23 14.16
C VAL A 263 -13.65 -15.60 14.96
N GLU A 264 -13.24 -14.38 14.60
CA GLU A 264 -12.33 -13.52 15.36
C GLU A 264 -13.12 -12.34 15.94
N THR A 265 -12.79 -11.92 17.17
CA THR A 265 -13.43 -10.77 17.82
C THR A 265 -12.38 -9.89 18.48
N VAL A 266 -12.40 -8.61 18.16
CA VAL A 266 -11.46 -7.60 18.63
C VAL A 266 -12.23 -6.42 19.22
N ARG A 267 -11.83 -5.95 20.40
CA ARG A 267 -12.31 -4.66 20.91
C ARG A 267 -11.43 -3.55 20.36
N GLY A 268 -12.06 -2.54 19.80
CA GLY A 268 -11.37 -1.39 19.22
C GLY A 268 -11.90 -0.07 19.76
N THR A 269 -11.13 0.98 19.53
CA THR A 269 -11.51 2.36 19.79
C THR A 269 -11.16 3.17 18.56
N VAL A 270 -12.13 3.91 18.01
CA VAL A 270 -11.89 4.88 16.95
C VAL A 270 -11.65 6.27 17.55
N ILE A 271 -10.91 7.10 16.82
CA ILE A 271 -10.70 8.51 17.14
C ILE A 271 -11.26 9.37 16.02
N ALA A 272 -11.83 10.52 16.37
CA ALA A 272 -12.34 11.46 15.39
C ALA A 272 -11.28 11.81 14.33
N GLY A 273 -11.50 11.33 13.10
CA GLY A 273 -10.66 11.60 11.94
C GLY A 273 -9.55 10.57 11.67
N VAL A 274 -9.41 9.53 12.51
CA VAL A 274 -8.40 8.48 12.31
C VAL A 274 -9.07 7.10 12.41
N PRO A 275 -8.92 6.22 11.39
CA PRO A 275 -9.50 4.88 11.42
C PRO A 275 -8.84 4.01 12.49
N PHE A 276 -9.61 3.08 13.05
CA PHE A 276 -9.03 1.89 13.66
C PHE A 276 -8.67 0.89 12.56
N GLN A 277 -7.54 0.21 12.68
CA GLN A 277 -7.04 -0.73 11.69
C GLN A 277 -6.81 -2.12 12.28
N HIS A 278 -7.12 -3.15 11.50
CA HIS A 278 -6.88 -4.54 11.87
C HIS A 278 -6.59 -5.39 10.62
N TYR A 279 -5.58 -6.27 10.71
CA TYR A 279 -5.14 -7.08 9.56
C TYR A 279 -5.62 -8.51 9.67
N ILE A 280 -6.03 -9.07 8.53
CA ILE A 280 -6.44 -10.47 8.45
C ILE A 280 -5.77 -11.17 7.26
N ASP A 281 -5.40 -12.43 7.45
CA ASP A 281 -5.02 -13.31 6.35
C ASP A 281 -6.27 -14.04 5.81
N ALA A 282 -6.43 -14.07 4.49
CA ALA A 282 -7.51 -14.81 3.85
C ALA A 282 -7.07 -15.42 2.51
N ASN A 283 -7.64 -16.58 2.19
CA ASN A 283 -7.42 -17.25 0.92
C ASN A 283 -8.47 -16.85 -0.10
N ALA A 284 -8.09 -16.90 -1.39
CA ALA A 284 -9.04 -16.78 -2.47
C ALA A 284 -10.19 -17.79 -2.31
N GLY A 285 -11.43 -17.30 -2.38
CA GLY A 285 -12.66 -18.07 -2.20
C GLY A 285 -13.14 -18.18 -0.76
N ASP A 286 -12.41 -17.61 0.20
CA ASP A 286 -12.95 -17.43 1.55
C ASP A 286 -14.09 -16.42 1.54
N VAL A 287 -15.11 -16.69 2.37
CA VAL A 287 -16.30 -15.84 2.51
C VAL A 287 -16.31 -15.26 3.91
N LEU A 288 -16.23 -13.94 3.99
CA LEU A 288 -16.14 -13.20 5.24
C LEU A 288 -17.44 -12.46 5.56
N VAL A 289 -17.83 -12.47 6.83
CA VAL A 289 -18.79 -11.52 7.41
C VAL A 289 -18.00 -10.67 8.40
N ILE A 290 -18.00 -9.35 8.18
CA ILE A 290 -17.24 -8.41 9.01
C ILE A 290 -18.26 -7.47 9.65
N THR A 291 -18.33 -7.46 10.97
CA THR A 291 -19.28 -6.65 11.73
C THR A 291 -18.53 -5.71 12.67
N ALA A 292 -18.77 -4.41 12.57
CA ALA A 292 -18.37 -3.42 13.57
C ALA A 292 -19.61 -3.00 14.37
N ALA A 293 -19.59 -3.26 15.67
CA ALA A 293 -20.70 -2.94 16.58
C ALA A 293 -20.26 -1.93 17.64
N ALA A 294 -20.93 -0.78 17.69
CA ALA A 294 -20.61 0.30 18.62
C ALA A 294 -20.87 -0.12 20.08
N ILE A 295 -19.91 0.17 20.97
CA ILE A 295 -20.07 0.04 22.42
C ILE A 295 -20.45 1.40 23.01
N THR A 296 -19.83 2.47 22.50
CA THR A 296 -20.12 3.83 22.94
C THR A 296 -21.46 4.29 22.38
N GLU A 297 -22.36 4.71 23.28
CA GLU A 297 -23.64 5.27 22.89
C GLU A 297 -23.44 6.46 21.94
N SER A 298 -24.24 6.54 20.87
CA SER A 298 -24.17 7.57 19.81
C SER A 298 -22.96 7.53 18.87
N LEU A 299 -22.09 6.52 18.99
CA LEU A 299 -21.10 6.23 17.95
C LEU A 299 -21.79 5.54 16.78
N ASP A 300 -21.56 6.07 15.59
CA ASP A 300 -21.95 5.50 14.31
C ASP A 300 -20.69 5.00 13.62
N VAL A 301 -20.66 3.72 13.25
CA VAL A 301 -19.44 3.07 12.76
C VAL A 301 -19.58 2.66 11.31
N ASP A 302 -18.57 3.01 10.51
CA ASP A 302 -18.40 2.52 9.16
C ASP A 302 -17.29 1.46 9.16
N VAL A 303 -17.45 0.39 8.39
CA VAL A 303 -16.40 -0.62 8.20
C VAL A 303 -16.03 -0.75 6.73
N GLY A 304 -14.73 -0.82 6.45
CA GLY A 304 -14.17 -1.06 5.13
C GLY A 304 -13.13 -2.18 5.16
N ILE A 305 -13.03 -2.92 4.07
CA ILE A 305 -11.93 -3.86 3.81
C ILE A 305 -11.15 -3.42 2.57
N TYR A 306 -9.84 -3.39 2.69
CA TYR A 306 -8.89 -2.87 1.72
C TYR A 306 -7.82 -3.92 1.41
N ASP A 307 -7.23 -3.84 0.22
CA ASP A 307 -5.94 -4.45 -0.02
C ASP A 307 -4.80 -3.61 0.57
N LEU A 308 -3.58 -4.14 0.57
CA LEU A 308 -2.39 -3.43 1.09
C LEU A 308 -1.85 -2.34 0.15
N GLN A 309 -2.56 -2.05 -0.94
CA GLN A 309 -2.31 -0.89 -1.80
C GLN A 309 -3.30 0.23 -1.50
N ASP A 310 -4.02 0.13 -0.38
CA ASP A 310 -5.06 1.05 0.08
C ASP A 310 -6.27 1.13 -0.89
N ASN A 311 -6.45 0.12 -1.76
CA ASN A 311 -7.65 0.05 -2.58
C ASN A 311 -8.79 -0.52 -1.76
N LEU A 312 -9.90 0.23 -1.68
CA LEU A 312 -11.13 -0.23 -1.07
C LEU A 312 -11.73 -1.39 -1.87
N LEU A 313 -11.91 -2.54 -1.22
CA LEU A 313 -12.50 -3.74 -1.82
C LEU A 313 -13.99 -3.85 -1.52
N ASP A 314 -14.40 -3.48 -0.31
CA ASP A 314 -15.79 -3.40 0.11
C ASP A 314 -15.95 -2.51 1.34
N ALA A 315 -17.10 -1.87 1.50
CA ALA A 315 -17.42 -1.09 2.69
C ALA A 315 -18.91 -1.15 2.98
N ASN A 316 -19.28 -0.93 4.23
CA ASN A 316 -20.66 -0.71 4.62
C ASN A 316 -20.71 0.24 5.82
N TYR A 317 -21.68 1.16 5.84
CA TYR A 317 -21.94 2.04 6.99
C TYR A 317 -23.20 1.63 7.76
N GLU A 318 -23.92 0.59 7.32
CA GLU A 318 -25.06 0.03 8.03
C GLU A 318 -24.96 -1.49 8.11
N HIS A 319 -25.77 -2.13 8.95
CA HIS A 319 -25.73 -3.59 9.07
C HIS A 319 -26.67 -4.30 8.09
N GLY A 320 -27.67 -3.60 7.53
CA GLY A 320 -28.56 -4.07 6.47
C GLY A 320 -29.16 -5.46 6.72
N SER A 321 -29.40 -5.82 7.98
CA SER A 321 -29.78 -7.19 8.36
C SER A 321 -30.85 -7.19 9.44
N THR A 322 -31.61 -8.28 9.54
CA THR A 322 -32.65 -8.46 10.55
C THR A 322 -32.10 -8.93 11.91
N ASP A 323 -30.79 -8.78 12.15
CA ASP A 323 -30.15 -9.24 13.38
C ASP A 323 -30.58 -8.37 14.57
N PRO A 324 -31.35 -8.90 15.54
CA PRO A 324 -31.87 -8.09 16.65
C PRO A 324 -30.77 -7.66 17.64
N ASN A 325 -29.55 -8.17 17.50
CA ASN A 325 -28.43 -7.83 18.37
C ASN A 325 -27.56 -6.69 17.82
N LEU A 326 -27.84 -6.21 16.60
CA LEU A 326 -27.18 -5.04 16.04
C LEU A 326 -28.09 -3.82 16.12
N PHE A 327 -27.49 -2.69 16.46
CA PHE A 327 -28.14 -1.40 16.46
C PHE A 327 -28.06 -0.77 15.07
N PHE A 328 -28.95 0.19 14.82
CA PHE A 328 -29.06 0.91 13.54
C PHE A 328 -27.74 1.55 13.06
N TYR A 329 -26.85 1.89 13.98
CA TYR A 329 -25.56 2.54 13.72
C TYR A 329 -24.36 1.58 13.73
N ASP A 330 -24.63 0.27 13.73
CA ASP A 330 -23.62 -0.77 13.54
C ASP A 330 -23.48 -1.06 12.05
N ALA A 331 -22.28 -1.47 11.62
CA ALA A 331 -22.00 -1.78 10.23
C ALA A 331 -21.64 -3.24 10.01
N ARG A 332 -22.05 -3.80 8.86
CA ARG A 332 -21.75 -5.18 8.49
C ARG A 332 -21.49 -5.33 6.99
N ILE A 333 -20.30 -5.80 6.63
CA ILE A 333 -20.02 -6.33 5.28
C ILE A 333 -20.48 -7.78 5.24
N ASN A 334 -21.47 -8.07 4.40
CA ASN A 334 -22.07 -9.40 4.27
C ASN A 334 -21.41 -10.21 3.14
N ASN A 335 -20.94 -11.42 3.48
CA ASN A 335 -20.45 -12.43 2.53
C ASN A 335 -19.41 -11.90 1.53
N PHE A 336 -18.44 -11.12 1.99
CA PHE A 336 -17.33 -10.68 1.16
C PHE A 336 -16.55 -11.89 0.64
N ILE A 337 -16.48 -12.05 -0.68
CA ILE A 337 -15.72 -13.13 -1.32
C ILE A 337 -14.32 -12.63 -1.61
N VAL A 338 -13.33 -13.22 -0.92
CA VAL A 338 -11.92 -12.91 -1.09
C VAL A 338 -11.47 -13.34 -2.48
N GLN A 339 -11.08 -12.37 -3.32
CA GLN A 339 -10.75 -12.64 -4.73
C GLN A 339 -9.35 -13.21 -4.94
N GLN A 340 -8.41 -12.88 -4.06
CA GLN A 340 -7.01 -13.27 -4.14
C GLN A 340 -6.50 -13.64 -2.75
N THR A 341 -5.62 -14.63 -2.65
CA THR A 341 -5.01 -14.96 -1.35
C THR A 341 -4.05 -13.87 -0.95
N GLY A 342 -4.14 -13.40 0.29
CA GLY A 342 -3.24 -12.39 0.82
C GLY A 342 -3.67 -11.90 2.21
N THR A 343 -3.00 -10.85 2.65
CA THR A 343 -3.36 -10.10 3.86
C THR A 343 -4.19 -8.89 3.45
N PHE A 344 -5.22 -8.59 4.24
CA PHE A 344 -6.17 -7.51 4.02
C PHE A 344 -6.22 -6.60 5.24
N LEU A 345 -6.48 -5.32 5.01
CA LEU A 345 -6.70 -4.33 6.04
C LEU A 345 -8.20 -4.13 6.23
N ILE A 346 -8.68 -4.24 7.47
CA ILE A 346 -10.01 -3.81 7.87
C ILE A 346 -9.88 -2.50 8.62
N GLU A 347 -10.61 -1.49 8.16
CA GLU A 347 -10.73 -0.22 8.85
C GLU A 347 -12.11 -0.04 9.45
N VAL A 348 -12.17 0.54 10.64
CA VAL A 348 -13.40 1.04 11.25
C VAL A 348 -13.27 2.52 11.51
N VAL A 349 -14.27 3.31 11.13
CA VAL A 349 -14.27 4.76 11.37
C VAL A 349 -15.53 5.19 12.10
N GLY A 350 -15.38 6.15 13.02
CA GLY A 350 -16.46 6.66 13.85
C GLY A 350 -17.03 8.00 13.37
N PHE A 351 -18.34 8.13 13.49
CA PHE A 351 -19.13 9.34 13.31
C PHE A 351 -20.06 9.57 14.49
N ARG A 352 -20.51 10.81 14.65
CA ARG A 352 -21.62 11.11 15.56
C ARG A 352 -22.91 10.63 14.91
N ALA A 353 -23.72 9.89 15.65
CA ALA A 353 -25.03 9.41 15.21
C ALA A 353 -25.85 10.50 14.48
N GLY A 354 -26.24 10.21 13.24
CA GLY A 354 -27.04 11.10 12.40
C GLY A 354 -26.31 12.34 11.86
N SER A 355 -24.97 12.30 11.84
CA SER A 355 -24.10 13.39 11.41
C SER A 355 -22.92 12.86 10.59
N THR A 356 -22.31 13.73 9.77
CA THR A 356 -21.05 13.45 9.06
C THR A 356 -19.82 13.88 9.87
N GLU A 357 -20.02 14.36 11.10
CA GLU A 357 -18.95 14.75 12.02
C GLU A 357 -18.28 13.49 12.58
N ARG A 358 -16.96 13.38 12.39
CA ARG A 358 -16.16 12.28 12.95
C ARG A 358 -16.26 12.25 14.47
N ALA A 359 -16.32 11.06 15.05
CA ALA A 359 -16.42 10.83 16.49
C ALA A 359 -15.40 9.81 16.98
N SER A 360 -15.08 9.91 18.26
CA SER A 360 -14.31 8.90 18.97
C SER A 360 -15.25 8.01 19.78
N GLY A 361 -14.90 6.74 19.94
CA GLY A 361 -15.65 5.81 20.78
C GLY A 361 -15.17 4.37 20.65
N ASP A 362 -15.62 3.54 21.57
CA ASP A 362 -15.33 2.11 21.62
C ASP A 362 -16.32 1.31 20.78
N PHE A 363 -15.86 0.20 20.20
CA PHE A 363 -16.64 -0.74 19.40
C PHE A 363 -16.06 -2.16 19.50
N THR A 364 -16.78 -3.14 18.96
CA THR A 364 -16.32 -4.52 18.76
C THR A 364 -16.27 -4.82 17.26
N LEU A 365 -15.13 -5.28 16.76
CA LEU A 365 -14.98 -5.87 15.43
C LEU A 365 -15.13 -7.38 15.53
N THR A 366 -16.01 -7.97 14.72
CA THR A 366 -16.16 -9.42 14.58
C THR A 366 -15.94 -9.81 13.13
N ILE A 367 -15.04 -10.77 12.88
CA ILE A 367 -14.69 -11.26 11.55
C ILE A 367 -14.97 -12.75 11.50
N GLU A 368 -15.97 -13.15 10.74
CA GLU A 368 -16.41 -14.54 10.63
C GLU A 368 -16.06 -15.11 9.25
N ARG A 369 -15.37 -16.24 9.20
CA ARG A 369 -15.15 -16.99 7.97
C ARG A 369 -16.28 -18.02 7.80
N VAL A 370 -17.34 -17.60 7.13
CA VAL A 370 -18.60 -18.36 7.00
C VAL A 370 -18.58 -19.35 5.83
N GLY A 371 -17.55 -19.31 4.98
CA GLY A 371 -17.40 -20.22 3.85
C GLY A 371 -15.99 -20.21 3.27
N THR A 372 -15.67 -21.23 2.47
CA THR A 372 -14.43 -21.37 1.70
C THR A 372 -14.74 -21.93 0.32
N GLY A 373 -13.85 -21.71 -0.66
CA GLY A 373 -14.02 -22.21 -2.02
C GLY A 373 -15.19 -21.58 -2.78
N ALA A 374 -15.60 -20.37 -2.41
CA ALA A 374 -16.60 -19.62 -3.19
C ALA A 374 -16.06 -19.28 -4.59
N PRO A 375 -16.94 -19.18 -5.60
CA PRO A 375 -16.51 -18.83 -6.95
C PRO A 375 -15.97 -17.40 -7.01
N LEU A 376 -14.94 -17.20 -7.83
CA LEU A 376 -14.25 -15.91 -7.98
C LEU A 376 -14.79 -15.14 -9.19
N GLY A 377 -14.57 -13.82 -9.20
CA GLY A 377 -14.94 -12.92 -10.29
C GLY A 377 -16.20 -12.11 -10.00
N THR A 378 -16.60 -11.29 -10.98
CA THR A 378 -17.66 -10.28 -10.84
C THR A 378 -19.07 -10.83 -11.06
N GLY A 379 -19.20 -12.07 -11.51
CA GLY A 379 -20.48 -12.69 -11.86
C GLY A 379 -21.10 -12.18 -13.17
N THR A 380 -22.31 -12.63 -13.44
CA THR A 380 -23.12 -12.24 -14.61
C THR A 380 -24.38 -11.52 -14.18
N SER A 381 -24.70 -10.40 -14.83
CA SER A 381 -25.86 -9.58 -14.49
C SER A 381 -27.00 -9.72 -15.50
N VAL A 382 -28.23 -9.71 -14.99
CA VAL A 382 -29.47 -9.56 -15.78
C VAL A 382 -30.27 -8.38 -15.23
N VAL A 383 -30.91 -7.63 -16.12
CA VAL A 383 -31.65 -6.42 -15.77
C VAL A 383 -33.12 -6.57 -16.14
N PHE A 384 -34.00 -6.13 -15.23
CA PHE A 384 -35.45 -6.04 -15.43
C PHE A 384 -35.92 -4.62 -15.12
N LEU A 385 -37.02 -4.21 -15.74
CA LEU A 385 -37.67 -2.92 -15.46
C LEU A 385 -39.05 -3.18 -14.87
N GLY A 386 -39.46 -2.33 -13.94
CA GLY A 386 -40.76 -2.42 -13.30
C GLY A 386 -41.31 -1.06 -12.88
N GLU A 387 -42.57 -1.06 -12.46
CA GLU A 387 -43.25 0.08 -11.87
C GLU A 387 -44.28 -0.44 -10.85
N ILE A 388 -44.41 0.28 -9.73
CA ILE A 388 -45.47 0.05 -8.76
C ILE A 388 -46.25 1.34 -8.50
N THR A 389 -47.52 1.20 -8.15
CA THR A 389 -48.33 2.26 -7.53
C THR A 389 -48.15 2.25 -6.01
N PRO A 390 -48.58 3.28 -5.25
CA PRO A 390 -48.58 3.23 -3.79
C PRO A 390 -49.31 1.98 -3.27
N ASN A 391 -48.74 1.32 -2.26
CA ASN A 391 -49.16 -0.01 -1.75
C ASN A 391 -49.05 -1.17 -2.76
N GLY A 392 -48.49 -0.93 -3.95
CA GLY A 392 -48.26 -1.95 -4.97
C GLY A 392 -47.08 -2.85 -4.62
N ARG A 393 -47.03 -3.99 -5.32
CA ARG A 393 -45.90 -4.92 -5.33
C ARG A 393 -45.62 -5.36 -6.76
N PHE A 394 -44.35 -5.54 -7.07
CA PHE A 394 -43.89 -6.12 -8.32
C PHE A 394 -43.07 -7.36 -8.01
N THR A 395 -43.29 -8.46 -8.72
CA THR A 395 -42.56 -9.71 -8.52
C THR A 395 -41.81 -10.11 -9.77
N GLN A 396 -40.58 -10.58 -9.60
CA GLN A 396 -39.72 -11.05 -10.68
C GLN A 396 -39.08 -12.39 -10.29
N PRO A 397 -39.47 -13.51 -10.93
CA PRO A 397 -38.82 -14.79 -10.71
C PRO A 397 -37.44 -14.85 -11.38
N PHE A 398 -36.52 -15.61 -10.79
CA PHE A 398 -35.24 -15.98 -11.38
C PHE A 398 -34.77 -17.35 -10.88
N THR A 399 -33.97 -18.07 -11.68
CA THR A 399 -33.43 -19.38 -11.28
C THR A 399 -32.02 -19.23 -10.70
N ALA A 400 -31.78 -19.88 -9.56
CA ALA A 400 -30.46 -19.97 -8.94
C ALA A 400 -30.17 -21.40 -8.46
N ARG A 401 -28.89 -21.70 -8.31
CA ARG A 401 -28.39 -22.99 -7.80
C ARG A 401 -27.83 -22.83 -6.39
N ALA A 402 -27.92 -23.88 -5.60
CA ALA A 402 -27.28 -23.96 -4.29
C ALA A 402 -25.79 -23.63 -4.42
N GLY A 403 -25.32 -22.67 -3.62
CA GLY A 403 -23.95 -22.17 -3.65
C GLY A 403 -23.70 -20.96 -4.55
N ASP A 404 -24.66 -20.58 -5.41
CA ASP A 404 -24.61 -19.28 -6.10
C ASP A 404 -24.58 -18.15 -5.06
N PHE A 405 -23.85 -17.07 -5.35
CA PHE A 405 -23.94 -15.81 -4.60
C PHE A 405 -24.68 -14.78 -5.45
N VAL A 406 -25.77 -14.23 -4.91
CA VAL A 406 -26.63 -13.28 -5.64
C VAL A 406 -26.59 -11.90 -5.01
N THR A 407 -26.31 -10.89 -5.82
CA THR A 407 -26.53 -9.48 -5.46
C THR A 407 -27.73 -8.98 -6.23
N ILE A 408 -28.70 -8.42 -5.52
CA ILE A 408 -29.93 -7.85 -6.07
C ILE A 408 -29.91 -6.36 -5.76
N THR A 409 -29.91 -5.52 -6.79
CA THR A 409 -29.98 -4.06 -6.64
C THR A 409 -31.25 -3.54 -7.30
N VAL A 410 -32.03 -2.74 -6.57
CA VAL A 410 -33.21 -2.07 -7.10
C VAL A 410 -32.96 -0.58 -7.15
N ARG A 411 -32.86 -0.04 -8.37
CA ARG A 411 -32.58 1.38 -8.62
C ARG A 411 -33.85 2.13 -8.93
N ALA A 412 -34.13 3.19 -8.16
CA ALA A 412 -35.24 4.08 -8.45
C ALA A 412 -34.98 4.85 -9.76
N LEU A 413 -35.90 4.74 -10.71
CA LEU A 413 -35.91 5.56 -11.93
C LEU A 413 -36.82 6.78 -11.79
N THR A 414 -37.71 6.75 -10.81
CA THR A 414 -38.58 7.86 -10.44
C THR A 414 -38.03 8.56 -9.20
N THR A 415 -37.85 9.88 -9.29
CA THR A 415 -37.40 10.69 -8.16
C THR A 415 -38.35 10.56 -6.97
N GLY A 416 -37.80 10.26 -5.79
CA GLY A 416 -38.55 10.13 -4.55
C GLY A 416 -39.17 8.74 -4.32
N PHE A 417 -38.92 7.78 -5.21
CA PHE A 417 -39.17 6.37 -4.91
C PHE A 417 -38.05 5.83 -4.00
N ASP A 418 -38.44 5.12 -2.94
CA ASP A 418 -37.60 4.52 -1.91
C ASP A 418 -37.89 3.00 -1.93
N PRO A 419 -37.25 2.24 -2.85
CA PRO A 419 -37.56 0.83 -3.07
C PRO A 419 -37.21 -0.05 -1.89
N LEU A 420 -38.13 -0.91 -1.47
CA LEU A 420 -37.86 -2.07 -0.60
C LEU A 420 -37.73 -3.32 -1.47
N VAL A 421 -36.70 -4.14 -1.24
CA VAL A 421 -36.52 -5.42 -1.95
C VAL A 421 -36.56 -6.60 -0.98
N ASP A 422 -37.33 -7.63 -1.35
CA ASP A 422 -37.43 -8.92 -0.67
C ASP A 422 -36.90 -10.02 -1.59
N LEU A 423 -36.06 -10.92 -1.06
CA LEU A 423 -35.68 -12.18 -1.69
C LEU A 423 -36.48 -13.32 -1.05
N ILE A 424 -37.25 -14.02 -1.87
CA ILE A 424 -38.17 -15.08 -1.44
C ILE A 424 -37.71 -16.40 -2.06
N SER A 425 -37.68 -17.46 -1.23
CA SER A 425 -37.29 -18.81 -1.61
C SER A 425 -38.32 -19.50 -2.53
N PRO A 426 -37.97 -20.65 -3.15
CA PRO A 426 -38.91 -21.43 -3.95
C PRO A 426 -40.13 -21.95 -3.19
N ASP A 427 -40.04 -22.12 -1.87
CA ASP A 427 -41.14 -22.51 -0.99
C ASP A 427 -41.93 -21.31 -0.41
N GLY A 428 -41.62 -20.07 -0.84
CA GLY A 428 -42.36 -18.86 -0.47
C GLY A 428 -41.93 -18.24 0.85
N VAL A 429 -40.74 -18.59 1.36
CA VAL A 429 -40.18 -18.05 2.61
C VAL A 429 -39.33 -16.82 2.31
N LEU A 430 -39.52 -15.74 3.05
CA LEU A 430 -38.65 -14.57 3.00
C LEU A 430 -37.25 -14.92 3.51
N LEU A 431 -36.23 -14.70 2.70
CA LEU A 431 -34.84 -15.05 2.97
C LEU A 431 -33.99 -13.86 3.38
N ALA A 432 -34.23 -12.71 2.76
CA ALA A 432 -33.56 -11.45 3.03
C ALA A 432 -34.45 -10.30 2.54
N ASN A 433 -34.35 -9.15 3.20
CA ASN A 433 -35.00 -7.91 2.80
C ASN A 433 -34.07 -6.72 3.04
N ASN A 434 -34.16 -5.68 2.22
CA ASN A 434 -33.44 -4.42 2.46
C ASN A 434 -34.13 -3.24 1.75
N ASP A 435 -34.12 -2.04 2.34
CA ASP A 435 -34.69 -0.80 1.77
C ASP A 435 -33.64 0.24 1.36
N ASP A 436 -32.43 0.18 1.90
CA ASP A 436 -31.28 0.96 1.46
C ASP A 436 -30.11 0.05 1.04
N HIS A 437 -29.00 0.64 0.59
CA HIS A 437 -27.82 -0.11 0.13
C HIS A 437 -26.61 0.04 1.05
N GLY A 438 -26.62 1.02 1.96
CA GLY A 438 -25.59 1.11 3.00
C GLY A 438 -24.18 1.46 2.56
N ILE A 439 -23.98 1.77 1.28
CA ILE A 439 -22.63 1.99 0.73
C ILE A 439 -22.50 3.41 0.17
N SER A 440 -21.30 3.97 0.18
CA SER A 440 -21.02 5.27 -0.47
C SER A 440 -20.72 5.07 -1.96
N ASP A 441 -21.70 4.59 -2.74
CA ASP A 441 -21.59 4.39 -4.20
C ASP A 441 -22.32 5.49 -4.97
N GLY A 442 -21.56 6.35 -5.67
CA GLY A 442 -22.11 7.44 -6.48
C GLY A 442 -22.92 6.98 -7.71
N THR A 443 -22.90 5.69 -8.04
CA THR A 443 -23.75 5.10 -9.09
C THR A 443 -25.15 4.72 -8.59
N LEU A 444 -25.35 4.62 -7.27
CA LEU A 444 -26.64 4.35 -6.64
C LEU A 444 -27.22 5.62 -6.00
N GLY A 445 -28.54 5.72 -6.03
CA GLY A 445 -29.25 6.71 -5.24
C GLY A 445 -29.26 6.30 -3.77
N ARG A 446 -29.23 7.27 -2.85
CA ARG A 446 -29.22 7.04 -1.39
C ARG A 446 -30.25 6.02 -0.87
N PHE A 447 -31.40 5.93 -1.53
CA PHE A 447 -32.52 5.06 -1.14
C PHE A 447 -32.70 3.88 -2.10
N ASP A 448 -31.75 3.64 -3.01
CA ASP A 448 -31.78 2.40 -3.80
C ASP A 448 -31.54 1.22 -2.84
N SER A 449 -32.29 0.13 -2.98
CA SER A 449 -32.12 -1.03 -2.10
C SER A 449 -31.17 -2.06 -2.67
N GLN A 450 -30.48 -2.76 -1.78
CA GLN A 450 -29.57 -3.82 -2.19
C GLN A 450 -29.52 -5.00 -1.21
N ILE A 451 -29.69 -6.22 -1.73
CA ILE A 451 -29.28 -7.45 -1.04
C ILE A 451 -27.95 -7.87 -1.63
N VAL A 452 -26.88 -7.88 -0.83
CA VAL A 452 -25.51 -8.12 -1.30
C VAL A 452 -25.07 -9.56 -1.05
N ARG A 453 -24.59 -10.23 -2.11
CA ARG A 453 -23.93 -11.56 -2.06
C ARG A 453 -24.66 -12.58 -1.18
N TYR A 454 -25.98 -12.68 -1.30
CA TYR A 454 -26.77 -13.68 -0.59
C TYR A 454 -26.41 -15.08 -1.12
N ARG A 455 -26.00 -15.99 -0.24
CA ARG A 455 -25.65 -17.36 -0.62
C ARG A 455 -26.91 -18.21 -0.77
N ILE A 456 -27.15 -18.70 -1.98
CA ILE A 456 -28.33 -19.49 -2.32
C ILE A 456 -28.25 -20.87 -1.64
N PRO A 457 -29.25 -21.25 -0.81
CA PRO A 457 -29.18 -22.49 -0.02
C PRO A 457 -29.58 -23.74 -0.82
N THR A 458 -30.49 -23.61 -1.79
CA THR A 458 -31.05 -24.73 -2.55
C THR A 458 -31.24 -24.37 -4.02
N ASP A 459 -31.25 -25.37 -4.89
CA ASP A 459 -31.63 -25.14 -6.29
C ASP A 459 -33.12 -24.76 -6.37
N GLY A 460 -33.46 -23.79 -7.22
CA GLY A 460 -34.86 -23.49 -7.50
C GLY A 460 -35.13 -22.16 -8.18
N GLU A 461 -36.42 -21.85 -8.31
CA GLU A 461 -36.93 -20.56 -8.75
C GLU A 461 -37.18 -19.67 -7.52
N TYR A 462 -36.40 -18.61 -7.41
CA TYR A 462 -36.51 -17.60 -6.36
C TYR A 462 -37.34 -16.43 -6.88
N THR A 463 -37.98 -15.69 -5.99
CA THR A 463 -38.76 -14.50 -6.34
C THR A 463 -38.15 -13.27 -5.69
N ILE A 464 -37.93 -12.22 -6.50
CA ILE A 464 -37.67 -10.88 -6.01
C ILE A 464 -39.00 -10.16 -5.93
N GLU A 465 -39.38 -9.65 -4.76
CA GLU A 465 -40.51 -8.75 -4.60
C GLU A 465 -40.00 -7.33 -4.34
N VAL A 466 -40.51 -6.37 -5.10
CA VAL A 466 -40.22 -4.94 -4.93
C VAL A 466 -41.47 -4.24 -4.41
N GLY A 467 -41.31 -3.55 -3.28
CA GLY A 467 -42.26 -2.63 -2.70
C GLY A 467 -41.68 -1.22 -2.58
N GLY A 468 -42.40 -0.32 -1.91
CA GLY A 468 -41.90 0.99 -1.52
C GLY A 468 -41.91 1.18 -0.02
N PHE A 469 -40.78 1.64 0.53
CA PHE A 469 -40.70 2.05 1.92
C PHE A 469 -41.68 3.21 2.17
N ARG A 470 -42.44 3.12 3.27
CA ARG A 470 -43.50 4.09 3.63
C ARG A 470 -44.46 4.44 2.48
N ASP A 471 -44.81 3.44 1.68
CA ASP A 471 -45.75 3.53 0.55
C ASP A 471 -45.30 4.45 -0.60
N THR A 472 -44.00 4.72 -0.71
CA THR A 472 -43.45 5.34 -1.92
C THR A 472 -43.69 4.45 -3.14
N ALA A 473 -43.65 5.04 -4.33
CA ALA A 473 -43.97 4.34 -5.56
C ALA A 473 -43.27 4.98 -6.76
N GLY A 474 -43.12 4.21 -7.82
CA GLY A 474 -42.51 4.68 -9.05
C GLY A 474 -41.98 3.55 -9.91
N SER A 475 -41.31 3.95 -10.99
CA SER A 475 -40.55 3.05 -11.85
C SER A 475 -39.15 2.78 -11.31
N PHE A 476 -38.63 1.59 -11.60
CA PHE A 476 -37.34 1.12 -11.12
C PHE A 476 -36.69 0.12 -12.09
N GLY A 477 -35.40 -0.14 -11.90
CA GLY A 477 -34.67 -1.24 -12.52
C GLY A 477 -34.14 -2.22 -11.49
N ILE A 478 -34.33 -3.52 -11.71
CA ILE A 478 -33.73 -4.60 -10.90
C ILE A 478 -32.50 -5.10 -11.64
N THR A 479 -31.35 -5.12 -10.98
CA THR A 479 -30.16 -5.83 -11.46
C THR A 479 -29.90 -7.02 -10.57
N ILE A 480 -29.87 -8.22 -11.15
CA ILE A 480 -29.50 -9.46 -10.47
C ILE A 480 -28.13 -9.87 -10.98
N THR A 481 -27.12 -9.83 -10.11
CA THR A 481 -25.77 -10.32 -10.41
C THR A 481 -25.55 -11.66 -9.71
N THR A 482 -25.15 -12.68 -10.46
CA THR A 482 -24.89 -14.01 -9.92
C THR A 482 -23.43 -14.41 -10.12
N ILE A 483 -22.76 -14.78 -9.03
CA ILE A 483 -21.43 -15.41 -9.02
C ILE A 483 -21.65 -16.92 -8.85
N ARG A 484 -21.04 -17.73 -9.72
CA ARG A 484 -21.26 -19.18 -9.81
C ARG A 484 -19.98 -19.96 -9.97
#